data_AF-A0A933WQN5-F1
#
_entry.id   AF-A0A933WQN5-F1
#
_cell.length_a   1.000
_cell.length_b   1.000
_cell.length_c   1.000
_cell.angle_alpha   90.00
_cell.angle_beta   90.00
_cell.angle_gamma   90.00
#
_symmetry.space_group_name_H-M   'P 1'
#
loop_
_entity.id
_entity.type
_entity.pdbx_description
1 polymer ?
#
loop_
_entity_poly.entity_id
_entity_poly.type
_entity_poly.pdbx_seq_one_letter_code
_entity_poly.pdbx_strand_id
1 'polypeptide(L)'
;MNEDLPRTWSQPTTVAELHLPPTFVADHCIRTLSYQGPMTPTEIARHWHIHDAVVTEIIEVLKATGLVQIDSRQATLERHGRVRLTDLGQARVAAARERTWYAGPLPVSLADLRGRAGDMPAPDGMREVVRAELGALAIEASAADEIGQALVAGATLAISGVAADEQHELARALGWALIGEVTLPYAMFAAGAVVRMFDARYHRPTTSRSSAGDADDILRSHSDGGRQWATVARPAVTLTGGVLPSDVLPAYDDEAKFYLAPVPLAASGGLLCVADCGVNLPALADLARLWLIPGHDGAGIMLLRSGERIEVPWRAATVLFGVTPDMLPMASRHAATYGVDIAALAGGALAEFVARRLPAPTFPDGTPAIVAGLLERSGLGQRGAAAQTCRYLRDRARYEGAEFALTPEALQQAVAFAGAAAVASDDQRPRAVA
;
A
#
# COMPACT_ATOMS: atom_id res chain seq x y z
N MET A 1 -33.37 -16.32 -7.62
CA MET A 1 -33.17 -17.23 -6.48
C MET A 1 -31.93 -18.06 -6.75
N ASN A 2 -30.78 -17.47 -6.48
CA ASN A 2 -29.59 -18.18 -6.04
C ASN A 2 -28.89 -17.15 -5.16
N GLU A 3 -29.15 -17.23 -3.86
CA GLU A 3 -28.49 -16.39 -2.87
C GLU A 3 -26.99 -16.69 -2.97
N ASP A 4 -26.20 -15.64 -3.18
CA ASP A 4 -24.73 -15.69 -3.15
C ASP A 4 -24.28 -16.13 -1.77
N LEU A 5 -24.15 -17.44 -1.59
CA LEU A 5 -23.33 -18.00 -0.52
C LEU A 5 -21.91 -17.43 -0.70
N PRO A 6 -21.25 -16.96 0.37
CA PRO A 6 -19.89 -16.45 0.26
C PRO A 6 -19.01 -17.54 -0.36
N ARG A 7 -18.33 -17.21 -1.47
CA ARG A 7 -17.40 -18.13 -2.14
C ARG A 7 -16.30 -18.46 -1.14
N THR A 8 -16.38 -19.64 -0.52
CA THR A 8 -15.30 -20.16 0.30
C THR A 8 -14.19 -20.59 -0.65
N TRP A 9 -13.18 -19.73 -0.80
CA TRP A 9 -12.01 -20.03 -1.63
C TRP A 9 -11.29 -21.27 -1.10
N SER A 10 -11.47 -22.40 -1.79
CA SER A 10 -10.72 -23.62 -1.57
C SER A 10 -9.33 -23.50 -2.19
N GLN A 11 -8.32 -24.03 -1.49
CA GLN A 11 -6.97 -24.11 -2.03
C GLN A 11 -6.95 -25.05 -3.25
N PRO A 12 -6.22 -24.72 -4.33
CA PRO A 12 -6.01 -25.65 -5.44
C PRO A 12 -5.38 -26.96 -4.97
N THR A 13 -5.97 -28.08 -5.38
CA THR A 13 -5.51 -29.44 -5.04
C THR A 13 -4.97 -30.20 -6.25
N THR A 14 -5.19 -29.69 -7.47
CA THR A 14 -4.65 -30.23 -8.73
C THR A 14 -3.85 -29.18 -9.51
N VAL A 15 -2.98 -29.59 -10.43
CA VAL A 15 -2.22 -28.65 -11.29
C VAL A 15 -3.15 -27.87 -12.22
N ALA A 16 -4.24 -28.48 -12.68
CA ALA A 16 -5.22 -27.82 -13.55
C ALA A 16 -5.90 -26.62 -12.86
N GLU A 17 -6.19 -26.72 -11.56
CA GLU A 17 -6.80 -25.66 -10.76
C GLU A 17 -5.87 -24.45 -10.52
N LEU A 18 -4.57 -24.56 -10.81
CA LEU A 18 -3.65 -23.43 -10.73
C LEU A 18 -3.88 -22.41 -11.85
N HIS A 19 -4.51 -22.81 -12.96
CA HIS A 19 -4.68 -22.00 -14.18
C HIS A 19 -3.37 -21.36 -14.68
N LEU A 20 -2.24 -22.03 -14.46
CA LEU A 20 -0.92 -21.63 -14.93
C LEU A 20 -0.50 -22.49 -16.12
N PRO A 21 0.32 -21.95 -17.06
CA PRO A 21 0.88 -22.77 -18.13
C PRO A 21 1.71 -23.94 -17.57
N PRO A 22 1.49 -25.19 -18.03
CA PRO A 22 2.21 -26.36 -17.50
C PRO A 22 3.74 -26.23 -17.64
N THR A 23 4.20 -25.60 -18.73
CA THR A 23 5.62 -25.32 -18.97
C THR A 23 6.20 -24.36 -17.94
N PHE A 24 5.44 -23.35 -17.52
CA PHE A 24 5.86 -22.42 -16.47
C PHE A 24 5.97 -23.13 -15.12
N VAL A 25 5.00 -23.98 -14.77
CA VAL A 25 5.00 -24.74 -13.52
C VAL A 25 6.19 -25.72 -13.45
N ALA A 26 6.43 -26.45 -14.55
CA ALA A 26 7.57 -27.35 -14.68
C ALA A 26 8.91 -26.60 -14.55
N ASP A 27 9.06 -25.48 -15.27
CA ASP A 27 10.23 -24.61 -15.18
C ASP A 27 10.43 -24.05 -13.77
N HIS A 28 9.33 -23.70 -13.07
CA HIS A 28 9.38 -23.18 -11.70
C HIS A 28 9.90 -24.22 -10.71
N CYS A 29 9.51 -25.50 -10.88
CA CYS A 29 10.01 -26.62 -10.10
C CYS A 29 11.52 -26.78 -10.25
N ILE A 30 12.00 -26.88 -11.49
CA ILE A 30 13.43 -27.09 -11.73
C ILE A 30 14.28 -25.89 -11.31
N ARG A 31 13.78 -24.65 -11.46
CA ARG A 31 14.44 -23.45 -10.92
C ARG A 31 14.53 -23.50 -9.39
N THR A 32 13.43 -23.86 -8.73
CA THR A 32 13.39 -23.98 -7.26
C THR A 32 14.43 -24.98 -6.77
N LEU A 33 14.46 -26.19 -7.34
CA LEU A 33 15.42 -27.23 -6.99
C LEU A 33 16.87 -26.84 -7.32
N SER A 34 17.09 -26.05 -8.38
CA SER A 34 18.43 -25.54 -8.73
C SER A 34 18.97 -24.57 -7.68
N TYR A 35 18.11 -23.72 -7.11
CA TYR A 35 18.52 -22.70 -6.14
C TYR A 35 18.55 -23.22 -4.69
N GLN A 36 17.58 -24.05 -4.31
CA GLN A 36 17.42 -24.56 -2.94
C GLN A 36 18.14 -25.91 -2.73
N GLY A 37 18.56 -26.57 -3.81
CA GLY A 37 19.06 -27.93 -3.78
C GLY A 37 17.93 -28.97 -3.73
N PRO A 38 18.26 -30.25 -3.50
CA PRO A 38 17.27 -31.32 -3.40
C PRO A 38 16.27 -31.04 -2.28
N MET A 39 14.97 -31.22 -2.53
CA MET A 39 13.89 -30.94 -1.55
C MET A 39 12.90 -32.10 -1.48
N THR A 40 12.26 -32.32 -0.33
CA THR A 40 11.08 -33.21 -0.25
C THR A 40 9.84 -32.52 -0.87
N PRO A 41 8.81 -33.27 -1.31
CA PRO A 41 7.57 -32.67 -1.81
C PRO A 41 6.94 -31.68 -0.82
N THR A 42 6.95 -32.01 0.47
CA THR A 42 6.43 -31.12 1.53
C THR A 42 7.26 -29.86 1.70
N GLU A 43 8.59 -29.93 1.55
CA GLU A 43 9.44 -28.73 1.55
C GLU A 43 9.10 -27.82 0.35
N ILE A 44 8.87 -28.40 -0.85
CA ILE A 44 8.49 -27.65 -2.05
C ILE A 44 7.11 -27.01 -1.87
N ALA A 45 6.12 -27.76 -1.36
CA ALA A 45 4.76 -27.28 -1.13
C ALA A 45 4.73 -26.10 -0.15
N ARG A 46 5.50 -26.19 0.94
CA ARG A 46 5.68 -25.10 1.90
C ARG A 46 6.33 -23.88 1.27
N HIS A 47 7.43 -24.06 0.52
CA HIS A 47 8.13 -22.97 -0.17
C HIS A 47 7.24 -22.26 -1.19
N TRP A 48 6.34 -23.00 -1.84
CA TRP A 48 5.41 -22.46 -2.84
C TRP A 48 4.08 -21.99 -2.29
N HIS A 49 3.80 -22.28 -1.02
CA HIS A 49 2.51 -22.06 -0.36
C HIS A 49 1.31 -22.70 -1.09
N ILE A 50 1.49 -23.93 -1.59
CA ILE A 50 0.44 -24.72 -2.27
C ILE A 50 0.24 -26.08 -1.60
N HIS A 51 -0.82 -26.78 -2.00
CA HIS A 51 -1.16 -28.09 -1.43
C HIS A 51 -0.18 -29.17 -1.90
N ASP A 52 0.17 -30.11 -1.00
CA ASP A 52 1.13 -31.20 -1.29
C ASP A 52 0.74 -32.06 -2.50
N ALA A 53 -0.58 -32.25 -2.71
CA ALA A 53 -1.10 -33.02 -3.85
C ALA A 53 -0.68 -32.42 -5.21
N VAL A 54 -0.70 -31.08 -5.32
CA VAL A 54 -0.30 -30.37 -6.54
C VAL A 54 1.18 -30.58 -6.82
N VAL A 55 2.02 -30.46 -5.78
CA VAL A 55 3.47 -30.71 -5.91
C VAL A 55 3.75 -32.15 -6.33
N THR A 56 3.01 -33.11 -5.78
CA THR A 56 3.16 -34.53 -6.13
C THR A 56 2.88 -34.76 -7.61
N GLU A 57 1.78 -34.21 -8.13
CA GLU A 57 1.43 -34.29 -9.56
C GLU A 57 2.53 -33.68 -10.45
N ILE A 58 3.08 -32.53 -10.06
CA ILE A 58 4.18 -31.86 -10.79
C ILE A 58 5.44 -32.75 -10.82
N ILE A 59 5.80 -33.36 -9.68
CA ILE A 59 6.98 -34.23 -9.59
C ILE A 59 6.80 -35.47 -10.46
N GLU A 60 5.61 -36.07 -10.49
CA GLU A 60 5.34 -37.25 -11.34
C GLU A 60 5.54 -36.93 -12.83
N VAL A 61 5.07 -35.77 -13.29
CA VAL A 61 5.30 -35.29 -14.67
C VAL A 61 6.79 -35.05 -14.95
N LEU A 62 7.50 -34.40 -14.04
CA LEU A 62 8.93 -34.11 -14.20
C LEU A 62 9.80 -35.38 -14.15
N LYS A 63 9.39 -36.37 -13.35
CA LYS A 63 10.06 -37.67 -13.27
C LYS A 63 9.84 -38.47 -14.55
N ALA A 64 8.60 -38.50 -15.07
CA ALA A 64 8.28 -39.18 -16.33
C ALA A 64 9.03 -38.58 -17.53
N THR A 65 9.31 -37.27 -17.49
CA THR A 65 10.12 -36.57 -18.50
C THR A 65 11.63 -36.64 -18.26
N GLY A 66 12.07 -37.32 -17.20
CA GLY A 66 13.49 -37.50 -16.86
C GLY A 66 14.21 -36.25 -16.36
N LEU A 67 13.48 -35.19 -16.00
CA LEU A 67 14.05 -33.93 -15.50
C LEU A 67 14.42 -34.00 -14.01
N VAL A 68 13.71 -34.84 -13.25
CA VAL A 68 14.00 -35.08 -11.83
C VAL A 68 14.06 -36.57 -11.54
N GLN A 69 14.72 -36.88 -10.44
CA GLN A 69 14.72 -38.21 -9.83
C GLN A 69 14.50 -38.07 -8.33
N ILE A 70 14.00 -39.14 -7.72
CA ILE A 70 13.65 -39.15 -6.31
C ILE A 70 14.61 -40.07 -5.57
N ASP A 71 15.37 -39.52 -4.64
CA ASP A 71 16.22 -40.30 -3.76
C ASP A 71 15.39 -40.76 -2.55
N SER A 72 15.11 -42.06 -2.50
CA SER A 72 14.46 -42.71 -1.35
C SER A 72 15.21 -43.96 -0.94
N ARG A 73 15.35 -44.16 0.38
CA ARG A 73 15.98 -45.36 0.96
C ARG A 73 15.08 -46.60 0.89
N GLN A 74 13.78 -46.42 0.67
CA GLN A 74 12.80 -47.50 0.54
C GLN A 74 11.82 -47.20 -0.59
N ALA A 75 11.56 -48.17 -1.46
CA ALA A 75 10.66 -48.00 -2.61
C ALA A 75 9.22 -47.61 -2.18
N THR A 76 8.76 -48.07 -1.01
CA THR A 76 7.44 -47.74 -0.44
C THR A 76 7.32 -46.28 0.02
N LEU A 77 8.43 -45.60 0.32
CA LEU A 77 8.47 -44.21 0.77
C LEU A 77 8.91 -43.25 -0.33
N GLU A 78 8.96 -43.71 -1.59
CA GLU A 78 9.44 -42.91 -2.71
C GLU A 78 8.67 -41.58 -2.85
N ARG A 79 7.36 -41.56 -2.58
CA ARG A 79 6.54 -40.34 -2.61
C ARG A 79 6.93 -39.27 -1.58
N HIS A 80 7.78 -39.60 -0.62
CA HIS A 80 8.30 -38.67 0.39
C HIS A 80 9.82 -38.45 0.25
N GLY A 81 10.46 -39.05 -0.75
CA GLY A 81 11.90 -38.94 -0.98
C GLY A 81 12.32 -37.53 -1.39
N ARG A 82 13.63 -37.25 -1.33
CA ARG A 82 14.17 -35.97 -1.79
C ARG A 82 14.21 -35.96 -3.31
N VAL A 83 13.55 -34.98 -3.92
CA VAL A 83 13.57 -34.73 -5.35
C VAL A 83 14.85 -33.98 -5.68
N ARG A 84 15.61 -34.46 -6.67
CA ARG A 84 16.77 -33.77 -7.21
C ARG A 84 16.73 -33.71 -8.73
N LEU A 85 17.41 -32.73 -9.29
CA LEU A 85 17.58 -32.60 -10.73
C LEU A 85 18.45 -33.74 -11.28
N THR A 86 18.10 -34.21 -12.48
CA THR A 86 19.00 -35.01 -13.32
C THR A 86 19.92 -34.08 -14.13
N ASP A 87 20.88 -34.62 -14.87
CA ASP A 87 21.71 -33.82 -15.78
C ASP A 87 20.85 -33.12 -16.84
N LEU A 88 19.80 -33.80 -17.34
CA LEU A 88 18.82 -33.22 -18.24
C LEU A 88 18.03 -32.08 -17.57
N GLY A 89 17.62 -32.27 -16.31
CA GLY A 89 16.99 -31.24 -15.50
C GLY A 89 17.88 -30.01 -15.32
N GLN A 90 19.14 -30.21 -14.95
CA GLN A 90 20.13 -29.14 -14.80
C GLN A 90 20.35 -28.37 -16.10
N ALA A 91 20.50 -29.07 -17.23
CA ALA A 91 20.63 -28.43 -18.54
C ALA A 91 19.39 -27.58 -18.89
N ARG A 92 18.19 -28.04 -18.50
CA ARG A 92 16.93 -27.35 -18.75
C ARG A 92 16.73 -26.08 -17.91
N VAL A 93 17.41 -25.96 -16.77
CA VAL A 93 17.34 -24.77 -15.89
C VAL A 93 17.83 -23.51 -16.59
N ALA A 94 18.86 -23.58 -17.42
CA ALA A 94 19.39 -22.40 -18.14
C ALA A 94 18.29 -21.76 -19.01
N ALA A 95 17.59 -22.56 -19.80
CA ALA A 95 16.45 -22.11 -20.61
C ALA A 95 15.25 -21.64 -19.77
N ALA A 96 15.07 -22.18 -18.56
CA ALA A 96 14.04 -21.72 -17.64
C ALA A 96 14.37 -20.33 -17.03
N ARG A 97 15.66 -20.08 -16.76
CA ARG A 97 16.18 -18.80 -16.27
C ARG A 97 16.17 -17.71 -17.34
N GLU A 98 16.30 -18.07 -18.61
CA GLU A 98 16.14 -17.12 -19.71
C GLU A 98 14.75 -16.48 -19.76
N ARG A 99 13.71 -17.14 -19.21
CA ARG A 99 12.36 -16.59 -19.07
C ARG A 99 12.19 -15.77 -17.80
N THR A 100 12.57 -16.33 -16.66
CA THR A 100 12.51 -15.65 -15.36
C THR A 100 13.39 -16.33 -14.34
N TRP A 101 14.00 -15.55 -13.44
CA TRP A 101 14.73 -16.07 -12.29
C TRP A 101 13.84 -16.24 -11.07
N TYR A 102 12.56 -15.88 -11.16
CA TYR A 102 11.64 -16.03 -10.05
C TYR A 102 11.51 -17.49 -9.63
N ALA A 103 11.74 -17.75 -8.34
CA ALA A 103 11.66 -19.06 -7.69
C ALA A 103 11.10 -18.94 -6.27
N GLY A 104 10.30 -17.90 -5.99
CA GLY A 104 9.60 -17.71 -4.71
C GLY A 104 8.29 -18.51 -4.63
N PRO A 105 7.35 -18.08 -3.77
CA PRO A 105 5.99 -18.63 -3.70
C PRO A 105 5.37 -18.77 -5.09
N LEU A 106 4.66 -19.87 -5.36
CA LEU A 106 4.12 -20.11 -6.71
C LEU A 106 3.12 -18.99 -7.06
N PRO A 107 3.26 -18.27 -8.19
CA PRO A 107 2.35 -17.19 -8.52
C PRO A 107 0.92 -17.66 -8.74
N VAL A 108 -0.06 -16.80 -8.47
CA VAL A 108 -1.45 -17.04 -8.85
C VAL A 108 -1.70 -16.58 -10.28
N SER A 109 -2.61 -17.22 -11.01
CA SER A 109 -2.99 -16.71 -12.34
C SER A 109 -3.74 -15.38 -12.21
N LEU A 110 -3.65 -14.52 -13.24
CA LEU A 110 -4.47 -13.30 -13.29
C LEU A 110 -5.98 -13.60 -13.24
N ALA A 111 -6.41 -14.76 -13.77
CA ALA A 111 -7.80 -15.18 -13.72
C ALA A 111 -8.26 -15.46 -12.28
N ASP A 112 -7.46 -16.18 -11.50
CA ASP A 112 -7.76 -16.45 -10.08
C ASP A 112 -7.69 -15.17 -9.25
N LEU A 113 -6.74 -14.28 -9.57
CA LEU A 113 -6.66 -12.97 -8.93
C LEU A 113 -7.95 -12.16 -9.11
N ARG A 114 -8.46 -12.11 -10.34
CA ARG A 114 -9.74 -11.44 -10.67
C ARG A 114 -10.92 -12.08 -9.97
N GLY A 115 -10.95 -13.42 -9.88
CA GLY A 115 -12.00 -14.13 -9.17
C GLY A 115 -12.13 -13.69 -7.71
N ARG A 116 -11.00 -13.43 -7.04
CA ARG A 116 -10.95 -13.16 -5.59
C ARG A 116 -11.13 -11.70 -5.19
N ALA A 117 -11.03 -10.77 -6.13
CA ALA A 117 -11.06 -9.34 -5.84
C ALA A 117 -12.40 -8.81 -5.32
N GLY A 118 -13.50 -9.56 -5.47
CA GLY A 118 -14.84 -9.16 -5.01
C GLY A 118 -15.05 -9.20 -3.49
N ASP A 119 -14.18 -9.87 -2.72
CA ASP A 119 -14.42 -10.20 -1.31
C ASP A 119 -13.73 -9.23 -0.34
N MET A 120 -14.06 -7.94 -0.45
CA MET A 120 -13.45 -6.89 0.35
C MET A 120 -14.51 -6.12 1.16
N PRO A 121 -15.03 -6.71 2.24
CA PRO A 121 -16.03 -6.05 3.07
C PRO A 121 -15.46 -4.78 3.71
N ALA A 122 -16.32 -3.77 3.82
CA ALA A 122 -16.03 -2.59 4.61
C ALA A 122 -15.94 -3.01 6.10
N PRO A 123 -14.91 -2.57 6.83
CA PRO A 123 -14.78 -2.90 8.24
C PRO A 123 -15.76 -2.09 9.09
N ASP A 124 -16.41 -2.75 10.06
CA ASP A 124 -17.32 -2.10 11.02
C ASP A 124 -16.57 -1.15 11.96
N GLY A 125 -17.21 -0.04 12.36
CA GLY A 125 -16.65 0.91 13.34
C GLY A 125 -15.59 1.88 12.79
N MET A 126 -15.41 1.92 11.46
CA MET A 126 -14.41 2.80 10.83
C MET A 126 -14.69 4.29 11.08
N ARG A 127 -15.96 4.69 11.22
CA ARG A 127 -16.34 6.09 11.46
C ARG A 127 -15.78 6.62 12.77
N GLU A 128 -15.93 5.86 13.85
CA GLU A 128 -15.47 6.24 15.19
C GLU A 128 -13.95 6.36 15.23
N VAL A 129 -13.24 5.42 14.59
CA VAL A 129 -11.78 5.43 14.50
C VAL A 129 -11.30 6.62 13.68
N VAL A 130 -11.87 6.87 12.50
CA VAL A 130 -11.51 8.03 11.65
C VAL A 130 -11.72 9.34 12.42
N ARG A 131 -12.85 9.50 13.11
CA ARG A 131 -13.11 10.69 13.92
C ARG A 131 -12.11 10.86 15.05
N ALA A 132 -11.71 9.79 15.72
CA ALA A 132 -10.73 9.84 16.80
C ALA A 132 -9.34 10.26 16.26
N GLU A 133 -8.85 9.59 15.21
CA GLU A 133 -7.55 9.84 14.61
C GLU A 133 -7.45 11.24 13.99
N LEU A 134 -8.47 11.69 13.25
CA LEU A 134 -8.49 13.01 12.64
C LEU A 134 -8.82 14.11 13.65
N GLY A 135 -9.64 13.81 14.65
CA GLY A 135 -9.92 14.69 15.78
C GLY A 135 -8.64 15.03 16.55
N ALA A 136 -7.68 14.11 16.66
CA ALA A 136 -6.35 14.35 17.23
C ALA A 136 -5.48 15.34 16.41
N LEU A 137 -5.89 15.65 15.18
CA LEU A 137 -5.29 16.68 14.32
C LEU A 137 -6.12 17.97 14.23
N ALA A 138 -7.14 18.13 15.08
CA ALA A 138 -8.04 19.29 15.11
C ALA A 138 -8.74 19.48 13.75
N ILE A 139 -9.15 18.36 13.16
CA ILE A 139 -10.02 18.31 12.00
C ILE A 139 -11.46 18.20 12.51
N GLU A 140 -12.36 19.02 11.98
CA GLU A 140 -13.77 19.03 12.39
C GLU A 140 -14.45 17.69 12.08
N ALA A 141 -15.45 17.33 12.91
CA ALA A 141 -16.15 16.05 12.79
C ALA A 141 -16.87 15.88 11.44
N SER A 142 -17.33 16.97 10.82
CA SER A 142 -17.93 16.99 9.48
C SER A 142 -16.91 16.61 8.41
N ALA A 143 -15.75 17.27 8.39
CA ALA A 143 -14.65 16.96 7.48
C ALA A 143 -14.13 15.53 7.70
N ALA A 144 -14.02 15.09 8.96
CA ALA A 144 -13.62 13.73 9.29
C ALA A 144 -14.62 12.69 8.77
N ASP A 145 -15.93 12.96 8.83
CA ASP A 145 -16.96 12.09 8.27
C ASP A 145 -16.88 12.00 6.74
N GLU A 146 -16.68 13.13 6.05
CA GLU A 146 -16.52 13.16 4.59
C GLU A 146 -15.28 12.36 4.14
N ILE A 147 -14.16 12.54 4.85
CA ILE A 147 -12.94 11.76 4.63
C ILE A 147 -13.22 10.27 4.87
N GLY A 148 -13.83 9.92 5.99
CA GLY A 148 -14.18 8.54 6.33
C GLY A 148 -15.09 7.87 5.29
N GLN A 149 -16.07 8.60 4.77
CA GLN A 149 -16.93 8.14 3.69
C GLN A 149 -16.13 7.81 2.42
N ALA A 150 -15.21 8.69 2.00
CA ALA A 150 -14.37 8.46 0.84
C ALA A 150 -13.45 7.25 1.03
N LEU A 151 -12.90 7.05 2.23
CA LEU A 151 -12.05 5.90 2.55
C LEU A 151 -12.81 4.57 2.42
N VAL A 152 -14.00 4.47 3.01
CA VAL A 152 -14.84 3.26 2.93
C VAL A 152 -15.27 2.97 1.50
N ALA A 153 -15.60 4.03 0.74
CA ALA A 153 -15.98 3.91 -0.66
C ALA A 153 -14.81 3.48 -1.57
N GLY A 154 -13.56 3.52 -1.09
CA GLY A 154 -12.37 3.32 -1.91
C GLY A 154 -12.23 4.41 -2.99
N ALA A 155 -12.72 5.61 -2.71
CA ALA A 155 -12.77 6.71 -3.66
C ALA A 155 -11.47 7.52 -3.67
N THR A 156 -11.33 8.38 -4.69
CA THR A 156 -10.27 9.39 -4.71
C THR A 156 -10.80 10.69 -4.11
N LEU A 157 -10.08 11.19 -3.11
CA LEU A 157 -10.34 12.41 -2.36
C LEU A 157 -9.20 13.40 -2.55
N ALA A 158 -9.53 14.65 -2.85
CA ALA A 158 -8.60 15.77 -2.78
C ALA A 158 -8.76 16.52 -1.45
N ILE A 159 -7.66 16.74 -0.72
CA ILE A 159 -7.67 17.50 0.52
C ILE A 159 -6.84 18.77 0.36
N SER A 160 -7.49 19.92 0.50
CA SER A 160 -6.86 21.25 0.51
C SER A 160 -6.71 21.79 1.93
N GLY A 161 -5.90 22.84 2.09
CA GLY A 161 -5.74 23.52 3.37
C GLY A 161 -4.85 22.80 4.39
N VAL A 162 -4.30 21.63 4.04
CA VAL A 162 -3.29 20.92 4.84
C VAL A 162 -1.96 21.66 4.72
N ALA A 163 -1.31 21.97 5.85
CA ALA A 163 0.06 22.48 5.81
C ALA A 163 1.02 21.41 5.26
N ALA A 164 2.08 21.82 4.55
CA ALA A 164 3.02 20.87 3.93
C ALA A 164 3.67 19.93 4.96
N ASP A 165 3.97 20.42 6.16
CA ASP A 165 4.53 19.64 7.26
C ASP A 165 3.51 18.73 7.97
N GLU A 166 2.21 18.90 7.69
CA GLU A 166 1.13 18.08 8.22
C GLU A 166 0.70 16.94 7.29
N GLN A 167 1.02 17.01 5.99
CA GLN A 167 0.55 16.00 5.02
C GLN A 167 0.97 14.58 5.41
N HIS A 168 2.21 14.41 5.87
CA HIS A 168 2.70 13.10 6.32
C HIS A 168 2.04 12.64 7.63
N GLU A 169 1.78 13.57 8.55
CA GLU A 169 1.09 13.25 9.81
C GLU A 169 -0.35 12.83 9.56
N LEU A 170 -1.06 13.55 8.67
CA LEU A 170 -2.40 13.22 8.23
C LEU A 170 -2.45 11.89 7.48
N ALA A 171 -1.52 11.64 6.55
CA ALA A 171 -1.42 10.36 5.84
C ALA A 171 -1.26 9.18 6.81
N ARG A 172 -0.43 9.35 7.84
CA ARG A 172 -0.23 8.34 8.89
C ARG A 172 -1.49 8.12 9.74
N ALA A 173 -2.17 9.20 10.15
CA ALA A 173 -3.42 9.09 10.91
C ALA A 173 -4.51 8.38 10.10
N LEU A 174 -4.62 8.67 8.80
CA LEU A 174 -5.51 7.95 7.89
C LEU A 174 -5.13 6.47 7.77
N GLY A 175 -3.83 6.17 7.68
CA GLY A 175 -3.32 4.80 7.68
C GLY A 175 -3.63 4.02 8.96
N TRP A 176 -3.59 4.67 10.13
CA TRP A 176 -4.03 4.07 11.40
C TRP A 176 -5.55 3.89 11.48
N ALA A 177 -6.30 4.78 10.84
CA ALA A 177 -7.75 4.67 10.76
C ALA A 177 -8.23 3.54 9.83
N LEU A 178 -7.35 3.00 8.97
CA LEU A 178 -7.65 1.80 8.17
C LEU A 178 -7.65 0.55 9.04
N ILE A 179 -8.84 0.19 9.52
CA ILE A 179 -9.07 -1.07 10.23
C ILE A 179 -9.27 -2.25 9.27
N GLY A 180 -8.95 -3.45 9.74
CA GLY A 180 -9.17 -4.70 9.01
C GLY A 180 -7.99 -5.18 8.17
N GLU A 181 -8.24 -6.23 7.40
CA GLU A 181 -7.23 -6.98 6.68
C GLU A 181 -7.60 -7.11 5.21
N VAL A 182 -6.59 -7.27 4.36
CA VAL A 182 -6.75 -7.63 2.95
C VAL A 182 -5.91 -8.86 2.66
N THR A 183 -6.37 -9.67 1.71
CA THR A 183 -5.61 -10.80 1.19
C THR A 183 -5.08 -10.48 -0.20
N LEU A 184 -3.76 -10.60 -0.40
CA LEU A 184 -3.11 -10.43 -1.70
C LEU A 184 -2.17 -11.61 -1.98
N PRO A 185 -1.90 -11.96 -3.25
CA PRO A 185 -0.98 -13.04 -3.55
C PRO A 185 0.48 -12.59 -3.34
N TYR A 186 1.38 -13.53 -3.11
CA TYR A 186 2.81 -13.21 -3.08
C TYR A 186 3.33 -12.73 -4.44
N ALA A 187 2.85 -13.37 -5.50
CA ALA A 187 3.11 -13.00 -6.88
C ALA A 187 1.93 -13.42 -7.77
N MET A 188 1.79 -12.78 -8.92
CA MET A 188 0.89 -13.21 -9.98
C MET A 188 1.65 -13.54 -11.26
N PHE A 189 1.05 -14.40 -12.07
CA PHE A 189 1.50 -14.68 -13.44
C PHE A 189 0.47 -14.10 -14.42
N ALA A 190 0.93 -13.19 -15.26
CA ALA A 190 0.10 -12.53 -16.26
C ALA A 190 0.93 -12.28 -17.52
N ALA A 191 0.34 -12.50 -18.70
CA ALA A 191 0.97 -12.12 -19.97
C ALA A 191 2.39 -12.69 -20.17
N GLY A 192 2.62 -13.93 -19.70
CA GLY A 192 3.94 -14.58 -19.79
C GLY A 192 4.97 -14.08 -18.77
N ALA A 193 4.62 -13.16 -17.88
CA ALA A 193 5.51 -12.57 -16.91
C ALA A 193 5.05 -12.82 -15.47
N VAL A 194 6.03 -12.92 -14.56
CA VAL A 194 5.77 -12.91 -13.12
C VAL A 194 5.80 -11.47 -12.62
N VAL A 195 4.80 -11.11 -11.80
CA VAL A 195 4.77 -9.84 -11.07
C VAL A 195 4.73 -10.14 -9.59
N ARG A 196 5.78 -9.73 -8.86
CA ARG A 196 5.83 -9.85 -7.40
C ARG A 196 4.93 -8.78 -6.79
N MET A 197 3.95 -9.21 -6.01
CA MET A 197 2.93 -8.33 -5.43
C MET A 197 3.20 -8.06 -3.94
N PHE A 198 3.62 -9.08 -3.20
CA PHE A 198 3.96 -8.92 -1.78
C PHE A 198 5.33 -8.25 -1.61
N ASP A 199 5.32 -7.19 -0.82
CA ASP A 199 6.48 -6.37 -0.46
C ASP A 199 6.42 -6.01 1.03
N ALA A 200 7.42 -6.44 1.80
CA ALA A 200 7.49 -6.23 3.24
C ALA A 200 7.61 -4.75 3.66
N ARG A 201 7.91 -3.84 2.72
CA ARG A 201 7.88 -2.38 2.97
C ARG A 201 6.47 -1.85 3.20
N TYR A 202 5.48 -2.44 2.53
CA TYR A 202 4.09 -1.98 2.54
C TYR A 202 3.14 -2.97 3.21
N HIS A 203 3.46 -4.26 3.15
CA HIS A 203 2.58 -5.34 3.58
C HIS A 203 3.05 -5.93 4.90
N ARG A 204 2.20 -5.83 5.93
CA ARG A 204 2.44 -6.39 7.27
C ARG A 204 1.53 -7.59 7.50
N PRO A 205 2.08 -8.83 7.49
CA PRO A 205 1.27 -10.03 7.75
C PRO A 205 0.63 -10.00 9.13
N THR A 206 -0.64 -10.39 9.23
CA THR A 206 -1.39 -10.41 10.51
C THR A 206 -1.45 -11.80 11.14
N THR A 207 -1.24 -12.85 10.35
CA THR A 207 -1.23 -14.26 10.78
C THR A 207 -0.03 -14.63 11.69
N SER A 208 0.81 -13.67 12.09
CA SER A 208 1.94 -13.88 13.01
C SER A 208 1.56 -13.78 14.50
N ARG A 209 0.27 -13.73 14.85
CA ARG A 209 -0.21 -13.76 16.24
C ARG A 209 -0.65 -15.17 16.66
N SER A 210 0.23 -16.16 16.53
CA SER A 210 0.12 -17.39 17.30
C SER A 210 0.65 -17.09 18.71
N SER A 211 -0.27 -17.05 19.66
CA SER A 211 0.00 -17.02 21.10
C SER A 211 1.11 -18.01 21.48
N ALA A 212 2.17 -17.51 22.12
CA ALA A 212 3.12 -18.33 22.85
C ALA A 212 2.35 -19.12 23.92
N GLY A 213 2.11 -20.42 23.71
CA GLY A 213 1.29 -21.19 24.65
C GLY A 213 1.20 -22.69 24.40
N ASP A 214 0.91 -23.15 23.19
CA ASP A 214 0.48 -24.56 23.02
C ASP A 214 1.45 -25.39 22.16
N ALA A 215 2.13 -26.32 22.82
CA ALA A 215 2.99 -27.34 22.21
C ALA A 215 2.23 -28.39 21.35
N ASP A 216 0.91 -28.25 21.24
CA ASP A 216 0.04 -29.08 20.40
C ASP A 216 -0.19 -28.48 18.99
N ASP A 217 0.35 -27.28 18.74
CA ASP A 217 0.19 -26.54 17.46
C ASP A 217 1.13 -27.03 16.34
N ILE A 218 2.08 -27.91 16.64
CA ILE A 218 3.01 -28.46 15.63
C ILE A 218 2.28 -29.38 14.63
N LEU A 219 1.16 -30.00 15.04
CA LEU A 219 0.33 -30.83 14.16
C LEU A 219 -0.79 -30.04 13.46
N ARG A 220 -1.15 -28.85 13.97
CA ARG A 220 -2.09 -27.91 13.32
C ARG A 220 -1.39 -26.90 12.40
N SER A 221 -0.08 -26.70 12.56
CA SER A 221 0.78 -25.97 11.61
C SER A 221 0.71 -26.50 10.16
N HIS A 222 0.22 -27.71 9.95
CA HIS A 222 -0.08 -28.25 8.61
C HIS A 222 -1.27 -27.57 7.90
N SER A 223 -2.12 -26.79 8.60
CA SER A 223 -3.20 -26.01 7.97
C SER A 223 -2.84 -24.55 7.65
N ASP A 224 -1.72 -24.04 8.15
CA ASP A 224 -1.21 -22.69 7.83
C ASP A 224 -0.21 -22.70 6.66
N GLY A 225 0.36 -23.86 6.33
CA GLY A 225 1.10 -24.07 5.09
C GLY A 225 0.15 -24.26 3.92
N GLY A 226 -0.52 -23.21 3.44
CA GLY A 226 -1.51 -23.47 2.39
C GLY A 226 -2.21 -22.31 1.71
N ARG A 227 -1.58 -21.15 1.51
CA ARG A 227 -2.16 -20.12 0.64
C ARG A 227 -1.06 -19.39 -0.11
N GLN A 228 -1.14 -19.36 -1.45
CA GLN A 228 -0.37 -18.46 -2.33
C GLN A 228 -0.65 -16.96 -2.07
N TRP A 229 -1.35 -16.68 -0.97
CA TRP A 229 -1.96 -15.45 -0.55
C TRP A 229 -1.53 -15.13 0.88
N ALA A 230 -1.08 -13.90 1.08
CA ALA A 230 -0.79 -13.34 2.38
C ALA A 230 -1.99 -12.51 2.87
N THR A 231 -2.42 -12.75 4.10
CA THR A 231 -3.34 -11.87 4.81
C THR A 231 -2.52 -10.81 5.55
N VAL A 232 -2.81 -9.55 5.27
CA VAL A 232 -2.05 -8.40 5.76
C VAL A 232 -2.98 -7.33 6.30
N ALA A 233 -2.49 -6.52 7.22
CA ALA A 233 -3.18 -5.29 7.59
C ALA A 233 -3.33 -4.41 6.33
N ARG A 234 -4.46 -3.71 6.18
CA ARG A 234 -4.71 -2.87 5.00
C ARG A 234 -3.50 -1.95 4.73
N PRO A 235 -2.89 -2.02 3.53
CA PRO A 235 -1.66 -1.28 3.27
C PRO A 235 -1.94 0.22 3.23
N ALA A 236 -1.09 1.02 3.86
CA ALA A 236 -1.12 2.47 3.76
C ALA A 236 0.21 2.94 3.16
N VAL A 237 0.17 3.43 1.92
CA VAL A 237 1.36 3.83 1.17
C VAL A 237 1.28 5.33 0.87
N THR A 238 2.37 6.05 1.13
CA THR A 238 2.46 7.49 0.89
C THR A 238 3.58 7.80 -0.10
N LEU A 239 3.24 8.48 -1.20
CA LEU A 239 4.18 9.09 -2.12
C LEU A 239 4.50 10.51 -1.63
N THR A 240 5.78 10.85 -1.51
CA THR A 240 6.25 12.15 -1.02
C THR A 240 7.08 12.87 -2.09
N GLY A 241 6.92 14.19 -2.22
CA GLY A 241 7.61 14.97 -3.26
C GLY A 241 6.96 14.89 -4.64
N GLY A 242 5.66 14.58 -4.69
CA GLY A 242 4.89 14.39 -5.92
C GLY A 242 4.93 12.94 -6.42
N VAL A 243 4.28 12.71 -7.57
CA VAL A 243 4.25 11.39 -8.23
C VAL A 243 5.42 11.28 -9.20
N LEU A 244 6.12 10.14 -9.20
CA LEU A 244 7.12 9.83 -10.22
C LEU A 244 6.59 8.75 -11.18
N PRO A 245 7.05 8.72 -12.45
CA PRO A 245 6.68 7.64 -13.37
C PRO A 245 7.00 6.24 -12.84
N SER A 246 8.08 6.10 -12.06
CA SER A 246 8.47 4.85 -11.40
C SER A 246 7.50 4.38 -10.32
N ASP A 247 6.68 5.27 -9.78
CA ASP A 247 5.65 4.90 -8.80
C ASP A 247 4.44 4.26 -9.51
N VAL A 248 4.13 4.75 -10.72
CA VAL A 248 2.92 4.41 -11.47
C VAL A 248 3.10 3.14 -12.31
N LEU A 249 4.29 2.95 -12.88
CA LEU A 249 4.61 1.85 -13.81
C LEU A 249 5.31 0.69 -13.08
N PRO A 250 5.05 -0.57 -13.49
CA PRO A 250 5.72 -1.72 -12.89
C PRO A 250 7.21 -1.68 -13.22
N ALA A 251 8.07 -1.90 -12.21
CA ALA A 251 9.51 -1.96 -12.42
C ALA A 251 9.91 -3.35 -12.92
N TYR A 252 10.56 -3.44 -14.09
CA TYR A 252 11.08 -4.69 -14.63
C TYR A 252 12.55 -4.84 -14.33
N ASP A 253 12.95 -5.99 -13.78
CA ASP A 253 14.35 -6.35 -13.61
C ASP A 253 14.86 -7.07 -14.87
N ASP A 254 15.85 -6.49 -15.56
CA ASP A 254 16.39 -7.02 -16.82
C ASP A 254 17.19 -8.32 -16.64
N GLU A 255 17.81 -8.51 -15.48
CA GLU A 255 18.60 -9.69 -15.17
C GLU A 255 17.71 -10.81 -14.65
N ALA A 256 16.87 -10.49 -13.67
CA ALA A 256 16.00 -11.45 -13.00
C ALA A 256 14.70 -11.74 -13.79
N LYS A 257 14.34 -10.87 -14.74
CA LYS A 257 13.22 -11.03 -15.69
C LYS A 257 11.87 -11.27 -15.02
N PHE A 258 11.55 -10.46 -14.02
CA PHE A 258 10.22 -10.37 -13.44
C PHE A 258 9.93 -8.92 -13.03
N TYR A 259 8.65 -8.60 -12.85
CA TYR A 259 8.22 -7.27 -12.43
C TYR A 259 8.08 -7.17 -10.91
N LEU A 260 8.42 -6.01 -10.36
CA LEU A 260 7.92 -5.55 -9.08
C LEU A 260 6.61 -4.79 -9.30
N ALA A 261 5.61 -5.08 -8.48
CA ALA A 261 4.34 -4.36 -8.52
C ALA A 261 4.56 -2.85 -8.34
N PRO A 262 3.85 -2.01 -9.10
CA PRO A 262 3.90 -0.56 -8.93
C PRO A 262 3.21 -0.15 -7.61
N VAL A 263 3.50 1.06 -7.14
CA VAL A 263 3.03 1.55 -5.84
C VAL A 263 1.50 1.49 -5.70
N PRO A 264 0.69 1.90 -6.70
CA PRO A 264 -0.76 1.76 -6.62
C PRO A 264 -1.20 0.33 -6.36
N LEU A 265 -0.61 -0.65 -7.06
CA LEU A 265 -0.96 -2.07 -6.87
C LEU A 265 -0.58 -2.57 -5.47
N ALA A 266 0.54 -2.11 -4.92
CA ALA A 266 0.94 -2.42 -3.54
C ALA A 266 0.03 -1.77 -2.48
N ALA A 267 -0.67 -0.69 -2.82
CA ALA A 267 -1.67 -0.06 -1.96
C ALA A 267 -3.07 -0.71 -2.10
N SER A 268 -3.23 -1.73 -2.95
CA SER A 268 -4.52 -2.37 -3.22
C SER A 268 -5.15 -2.88 -1.93
N GLY A 269 -6.41 -2.52 -1.74
CA GLY A 269 -7.21 -2.80 -0.57
C GLY A 269 -6.91 -1.97 0.66
N GLY A 270 -6.14 -0.90 0.54
CA GLY A 270 -5.93 0.06 1.62
C GLY A 270 -5.98 1.50 1.12
N LEU A 271 -4.91 2.25 1.38
CA LEU A 271 -4.81 3.69 1.16
C LEU A 271 -3.56 4.04 0.37
N LEU A 272 -3.74 4.84 -0.67
CA LEU A 272 -2.69 5.52 -1.42
C LEU A 272 -2.75 7.03 -1.12
N CYS A 273 -1.76 7.55 -0.44
CA CYS A 273 -1.60 8.98 -0.21
C CYS A 273 -0.59 9.56 -1.20
N VAL A 274 -0.89 10.73 -1.76
CA VAL A 274 0.02 11.50 -2.60
C VAL A 274 0.21 12.87 -1.97
N ALA A 275 1.39 13.11 -1.42
CA ALA A 275 1.82 14.42 -0.98
C ALA A 275 2.37 15.22 -2.17
N ASP A 276 2.28 16.55 -2.07
CA ASP A 276 2.83 17.49 -3.05
C ASP A 276 2.35 17.24 -4.50
N CYS A 277 1.07 16.92 -4.68
CA CYS A 277 0.47 16.59 -5.98
C CYS A 277 0.75 17.61 -7.10
N GLY A 278 0.94 18.88 -6.74
CA GLY A 278 1.22 19.96 -7.69
C GLY A 278 2.61 19.91 -8.35
N VAL A 279 3.55 19.10 -7.83
CA VAL A 279 4.95 19.10 -8.29
C VAL A 279 5.13 18.42 -9.65
N ASN A 280 4.42 17.33 -9.92
CA ASN A 280 4.56 16.55 -11.16
C ASN A 280 3.20 16.16 -11.75
N LEU A 281 2.53 17.17 -12.33
CA LEU A 281 1.22 17.00 -12.94
C LEU A 281 1.17 15.93 -14.07
N PRO A 282 2.20 15.77 -14.93
CA PRO A 282 2.21 14.69 -15.92
C PRO A 282 2.13 13.29 -15.30
N ALA A 283 2.96 12.99 -14.31
CA ALA A 283 2.95 11.68 -13.65
C ALA A 283 1.64 11.45 -12.86
N LEU A 284 1.08 12.50 -12.26
CA LEU A 284 -0.24 12.45 -11.62
C LEU A 284 -1.37 12.15 -12.63
N ALA A 285 -1.27 12.67 -13.85
CA ALA A 285 -2.21 12.35 -14.93
C ALA A 285 -2.10 10.89 -15.37
N ASP A 286 -0.89 10.33 -15.42
CA ASP A 286 -0.68 8.90 -15.70
C ASP A 286 -1.22 8.02 -14.58
N LEU A 287 -1.00 8.38 -13.31
CA LEU A 287 -1.62 7.72 -12.16
C LEU A 287 -3.15 7.69 -12.30
N ALA A 288 -3.76 8.82 -12.67
CA ALA A 288 -5.20 8.88 -12.88
C ALA A 288 -5.67 8.00 -14.04
N ARG A 289 -5.02 8.07 -15.19
CA ARG A 289 -5.41 7.30 -16.39
C ARG A 289 -5.26 5.80 -16.24
N LEU A 290 -4.24 5.36 -15.49
CA LEU A 290 -3.93 3.94 -15.36
C LEU A 290 -4.59 3.31 -14.13
N TRP A 291 -4.82 4.07 -13.06
CA TRP A 291 -5.28 3.52 -11.78
C TRP A 291 -6.56 4.17 -11.26
N LEU A 292 -6.61 5.49 -11.15
CA LEU A 292 -7.74 6.13 -10.45
C LEU A 292 -9.04 6.07 -11.27
N ILE A 293 -8.98 6.36 -12.57
CA ILE A 293 -10.17 6.30 -13.45
C ILE A 293 -10.67 4.86 -13.60
N PRO A 294 -9.85 3.86 -13.99
CA PRO A 294 -10.32 2.47 -14.06
C PRO A 294 -10.69 1.90 -12.68
N GLY A 295 -10.13 2.46 -11.61
CA GLY A 295 -10.38 2.02 -10.23
C GLY A 295 -11.81 2.25 -9.76
N HIS A 296 -12.56 3.17 -10.39
CA HIS A 296 -14.01 3.28 -10.16
C HIS A 296 -14.73 1.98 -10.47
N ASP A 297 -14.25 1.23 -11.45
CA ASP A 297 -14.79 -0.07 -11.86
C ASP A 297 -14.06 -1.25 -11.20
N GLY A 298 -13.19 -0.98 -10.21
CA GLY A 298 -12.43 -2.00 -9.48
C GLY A 298 -11.21 -2.54 -10.23
N ALA A 299 -10.72 -1.80 -11.23
CA ALA A 299 -9.61 -2.20 -12.09
C ALA A 299 -8.44 -1.22 -12.04
N GLY A 300 -7.25 -1.72 -12.31
CA GLY A 300 -6.04 -0.94 -12.55
C GLY A 300 -5.39 -1.46 -13.82
N ILE A 301 -4.69 -0.58 -14.53
CA ILE A 301 -4.13 -0.92 -15.83
C ILE A 301 -2.62 -0.88 -15.77
N MET A 302 -2.02 -2.05 -15.96
CA MET A 302 -0.59 -2.22 -15.90
C MET A 302 -0.03 -2.41 -17.32
N LEU A 303 0.99 -1.63 -17.63
CA LEU A 303 1.71 -1.68 -18.90
C LEU A 303 2.96 -2.52 -18.74
N LEU A 304 3.05 -3.61 -19.49
CA LEU A 304 4.21 -4.49 -19.49
C LEU A 304 5.19 -4.06 -20.59
N ARG A 305 6.47 -4.37 -20.39
CA ARG A 305 7.54 -4.13 -21.36
C ARG A 305 7.33 -4.88 -22.68
N SER A 306 6.56 -5.97 -22.66
CA SER A 306 6.13 -6.68 -23.88
C SER A 306 5.20 -5.84 -24.77
N GLY A 307 4.72 -4.70 -24.29
CA GLY A 307 3.69 -3.88 -24.94
C GLY A 307 2.27 -4.30 -24.56
N GLU A 308 2.11 -5.38 -23.78
CA GLU A 308 0.79 -5.80 -23.31
C GLU A 308 0.23 -4.82 -22.26
N ARG A 309 -1.05 -4.52 -22.42
CA ARG A 309 -1.86 -3.75 -21.47
C ARG A 309 -2.77 -4.73 -20.74
N ILE A 310 -2.49 -4.98 -19.47
CA ILE A 310 -3.27 -5.91 -18.65
C ILE A 310 -4.09 -5.18 -17.61
N GLU A 311 -5.31 -5.66 -17.43
CA GLU A 311 -6.22 -5.16 -16.40
C GLU A 311 -6.12 -6.03 -15.15
N VAL A 312 -5.71 -5.43 -14.05
CA VAL A 312 -5.55 -6.10 -12.75
C VAL A 312 -6.61 -5.59 -11.79
N PRO A 313 -7.15 -6.43 -10.89
CA PRO A 313 -8.06 -5.93 -9.88
C PRO A 313 -7.35 -4.93 -8.97
N TRP A 314 -7.97 -3.78 -8.80
CA TRP A 314 -7.41 -2.71 -7.99
C TRP A 314 -8.51 -1.90 -7.33
N ARG A 315 -8.39 -1.70 -6.02
CA ARG A 315 -9.29 -0.85 -5.24
C ARG A 315 -8.54 -0.33 -4.04
N ALA A 316 -8.18 0.95 -4.04
CA ALA A 316 -7.57 1.62 -2.89
C ALA A 316 -8.16 3.02 -2.75
N ALA A 317 -8.49 3.40 -1.51
CA ALA A 317 -8.83 4.80 -1.24
C ALA A 317 -7.60 5.65 -1.57
N THR A 318 -7.79 6.74 -2.31
CA THR A 318 -6.69 7.60 -2.72
C THR A 318 -6.88 8.99 -2.16
N VAL A 319 -5.84 9.56 -1.53
CA VAL A 319 -5.87 10.90 -0.97
C VAL A 319 -4.79 11.76 -1.62
N LEU A 320 -5.23 12.84 -2.28
CA LEU A 320 -4.37 13.81 -2.95
C LEU A 320 -4.26 15.07 -2.07
N PHE A 321 -3.08 15.34 -1.53
CA PHE A 321 -2.87 16.47 -0.62
C PHE A 321 -2.48 17.76 -1.33
N GLY A 322 -2.89 18.88 -0.73
CA GLY A 322 -2.49 20.22 -1.14
C GLY A 322 -3.21 20.71 -2.41
N VAL A 323 -4.26 20.03 -2.83
CA VAL A 323 -4.99 20.32 -4.07
C VAL A 323 -6.49 20.29 -3.86
N THR A 324 -7.22 21.06 -4.67
CA THR A 324 -8.67 20.94 -4.87
C THR A 324 -8.90 20.23 -6.21
N PRO A 325 -10.07 19.60 -6.42
CA PRO A 325 -10.38 18.95 -7.69
C PRO A 325 -10.21 19.88 -8.91
N ASP A 326 -10.48 21.16 -8.77
CA ASP A 326 -10.33 22.15 -9.84
C ASP A 326 -8.87 22.43 -10.23
N MET A 327 -7.91 22.20 -9.34
CA MET A 327 -6.48 22.35 -9.66
C MET A 327 -5.89 21.12 -10.36
N LEU A 328 -6.64 20.02 -10.42
CA LEU A 328 -6.17 18.78 -11.02
C LEU A 328 -6.30 18.78 -12.56
N PRO A 329 -5.39 18.08 -13.27
CA PRO A 329 -5.56 17.79 -14.68
C PRO A 329 -6.90 17.09 -14.94
N MET A 330 -7.49 17.25 -16.12
CA MET A 330 -8.83 16.74 -16.45
C MET A 330 -9.05 15.27 -16.08
N ALA A 331 -8.07 14.41 -16.34
CA ALA A 331 -8.13 12.99 -15.99
C ALA A 331 -8.22 12.77 -14.47
N SER A 332 -7.33 13.41 -13.71
CA SER A 332 -7.29 13.33 -12.24
C SER A 332 -8.51 13.99 -11.59
N ARG A 333 -9.04 15.08 -12.18
CA ARG A 333 -10.28 15.73 -11.71
C ARG A 333 -11.49 14.82 -11.84
N HIS A 334 -11.62 14.11 -12.96
CA HIS A 334 -12.73 13.16 -13.14
C HIS A 334 -12.67 12.01 -12.12
N ALA A 335 -11.45 11.61 -11.73
CA ALA A 335 -11.26 10.59 -10.71
C ALA A 335 -11.53 11.08 -9.28
N ALA A 336 -11.15 12.32 -8.96
CA ALA A 336 -11.32 12.92 -7.63
C ALA A 336 -12.80 13.25 -7.33
N THR A 337 -13.53 12.25 -6.84
CA THR A 337 -14.98 12.35 -6.55
C THR A 337 -15.28 13.23 -5.34
N TYR A 338 -14.33 13.37 -4.41
CA TYR A 338 -14.49 14.14 -3.18
C TYR A 338 -13.45 15.27 -3.10
N GLY A 339 -13.84 16.40 -2.53
CA GLY A 339 -12.97 17.52 -2.22
C GLY A 339 -13.27 18.05 -0.83
N VAL A 340 -12.29 18.01 0.07
CA VAL A 340 -12.44 18.47 1.47
C VAL A 340 -11.41 19.56 1.74
N ASP A 341 -11.88 20.72 2.21
CA ASP A 341 -11.01 21.81 2.65
C ASP A 341 -10.90 21.81 4.17
N ILE A 342 -9.68 21.66 4.69
CA ILE A 342 -9.39 21.70 6.13
C ILE A 342 -8.61 22.96 6.54
N ALA A 343 -8.57 23.99 5.68
CA ALA A 343 -7.82 25.23 5.95
C ALA A 343 -8.38 26.01 7.15
N ALA A 344 -9.71 26.01 7.32
CA ALA A 344 -10.38 26.78 8.35
C ALA A 344 -10.23 26.11 9.72
N LEU A 345 -9.81 26.89 10.71
CA LEU A 345 -9.81 26.51 12.13
C LEU A 345 -10.80 27.43 12.86
N ALA A 346 -12.08 27.05 12.88
CA ALA A 346 -13.13 27.88 13.45
C ALA A 346 -13.27 27.71 14.98
N GLY A 347 -13.64 28.78 15.67
CA GLY A 347 -13.93 28.76 17.11
C GLY A 347 -12.74 28.26 17.95
N GLY A 348 -12.99 27.31 18.85
CA GLY A 348 -11.96 26.74 19.72
C GLY A 348 -10.90 25.87 19.01
N ALA A 349 -11.12 25.50 17.75
CA ALA A 349 -10.23 24.59 17.02
C ALA A 349 -8.83 25.17 16.81
N LEU A 350 -8.70 26.49 16.63
CA LEU A 350 -7.39 27.13 16.50
C LEU A 350 -6.56 27.03 17.79
N ALA A 351 -7.18 27.30 18.94
CA ALA A 351 -6.51 27.18 20.22
C ALA A 351 -6.11 25.73 20.53
N GLU A 352 -6.99 24.77 20.21
CA GLU A 352 -6.70 23.34 20.34
C GLU A 352 -5.54 22.90 19.43
N PHE A 353 -5.57 23.34 18.16
CA PHE A 353 -4.52 23.08 17.18
C PHE A 353 -3.16 23.59 17.66
N VAL A 354 -3.13 24.81 18.21
CA VAL A 354 -1.91 25.41 18.77
C VAL A 354 -1.46 24.67 20.02
N ALA A 355 -2.38 24.34 20.94
CA ALA A 355 -2.07 23.66 22.19
C ALA A 355 -1.35 22.31 21.98
N ARG A 356 -1.77 21.55 20.96
CA ARG A 356 -1.13 20.28 20.60
C ARG A 356 0.27 20.45 20.03
N ARG A 357 0.56 21.58 19.39
CA ARG A 357 1.86 21.87 18.78
C ARG A 357 2.82 22.60 19.70
N LEU A 358 2.31 23.29 20.72
CA LEU A 358 3.09 24.02 21.71
C LEU A 358 2.81 23.46 23.12
N PRO A 359 3.21 22.21 23.42
CA PRO A 359 2.90 21.58 24.70
C PRO A 359 3.78 22.09 25.85
N ALA A 360 3.23 22.02 27.06
CA ALA A 360 3.98 22.16 28.30
C ALA A 360 5.00 21.00 28.49
N PRO A 361 6.10 21.21 29.26
CA PRO A 361 6.49 22.43 29.96
C PRO A 361 7.27 23.43 29.07
N THR A 362 7.54 23.10 27.81
CA THR A 362 8.32 23.96 26.89
C THR A 362 7.66 25.31 26.67
N PHE A 363 6.33 25.32 26.61
CA PHE A 363 5.53 26.54 26.48
C PHE A 363 4.60 26.68 27.71
N PRO A 364 4.48 27.88 28.31
CA PRO A 364 3.55 28.13 29.42
C PRO A 364 2.08 27.83 29.05
N ASP A 365 1.25 27.41 30.02
CA ASP A 365 -0.14 26.97 29.80
C ASP A 365 -1.04 27.99 29.06
N GLY A 366 -0.77 29.29 29.18
CA GLY A 366 -1.51 30.36 28.48
C GLY A 366 -1.08 30.59 27.02
N THR A 367 0.02 29.98 26.58
CA THR A 367 0.61 30.18 25.24
C THR A 367 -0.39 29.92 24.11
N PRO A 368 -1.18 28.82 24.13
CA PRO A 368 -2.06 28.53 23.00
C PRO A 368 -3.12 29.60 22.76
N ALA A 369 -3.73 30.14 23.82
CA ALA A 369 -4.72 31.21 23.72
C ALA A 369 -4.10 32.53 23.21
N ILE A 370 -2.88 32.85 23.66
CA ILE A 370 -2.14 34.05 23.22
C ILE A 370 -1.82 33.97 21.73
N VAL A 371 -1.27 32.84 21.28
CA VAL A 371 -0.88 32.62 19.88
C VAL A 371 -2.11 32.57 18.97
N ALA A 372 -3.17 31.85 19.36
CA ALA A 372 -4.41 31.79 18.61
C ALA A 372 -5.03 33.18 18.42
N GLY A 373 -5.18 33.95 19.50
CA GLY A 373 -5.72 35.31 19.42
C GLY A 373 -4.83 36.26 18.61
N LEU A 374 -3.51 36.07 18.60
CA LEU A 374 -2.61 36.86 17.75
C LEU A 374 -2.78 36.52 16.26
N LEU A 375 -2.91 35.24 15.92
CA LEU A 375 -3.15 34.78 14.55
C LEU A 375 -4.49 35.32 14.02
N GLU A 376 -5.55 35.25 14.82
CA GLU A 376 -6.87 35.81 14.45
C GLU A 376 -6.81 37.31 14.17
N ARG A 377 -6.22 38.10 15.09
CA ARG A 377 -6.08 39.56 14.91
C ARG A 377 -5.21 39.93 13.71
N SER A 378 -4.32 39.03 13.28
CA SER A 378 -3.43 39.24 12.15
C SER A 378 -4.01 38.70 10.83
N GLY A 379 -5.24 38.16 10.82
CA GLY A 379 -5.85 37.55 9.64
C GLY A 379 -5.21 36.21 9.22
N LEU A 380 -4.43 35.59 10.11
CA LEU A 380 -3.65 34.37 9.88
C LEU A 380 -4.20 33.17 10.67
N GLY A 381 -5.49 33.18 11.01
CA GLY A 381 -6.17 32.10 11.74
C GLY A 381 -6.37 30.79 10.94
N GLN A 382 -5.77 30.67 9.76
CA GLN A 382 -5.84 29.45 8.95
C GLN A 382 -4.80 28.43 9.38
N ARG A 383 -5.11 27.15 9.12
CA ARG A 383 -4.29 25.99 9.47
C ARG A 383 -2.83 26.11 9.04
N GLY A 384 -2.58 26.49 7.79
CA GLY A 384 -1.22 26.64 7.25
C GLY A 384 -0.37 27.67 8.00
N ALA A 385 -0.91 28.86 8.26
CA ALA A 385 -0.22 29.92 8.97
C ALA A 385 -0.03 29.58 10.46
N ALA A 386 -1.02 28.95 11.09
CA ALA A 386 -0.91 28.44 12.45
C ALA A 386 0.18 27.36 12.58
N ALA A 387 0.25 26.42 11.63
CA ALA A 387 1.27 25.37 11.59
C ALA A 387 2.68 25.96 11.50
N GLN A 388 2.90 26.88 10.56
CA GLN A 388 4.19 27.54 10.37
C GLN A 388 4.62 28.37 11.59
N THR A 389 3.68 29.10 12.21
CA THR A 389 3.93 29.86 13.44
C THR A 389 4.36 28.93 14.57
N CYS A 390 3.63 27.85 14.79
CA CYS A 390 3.97 26.87 15.83
C CYS A 390 5.31 26.18 15.56
N ARG A 391 5.60 25.85 14.29
CA ARG A 391 6.88 25.28 13.87
C ARG A 391 8.03 26.24 14.17
N TYR A 392 7.92 27.50 13.76
CA TYR A 392 8.93 28.51 14.02
C TYR A 392 9.26 28.61 15.53
N LEU A 393 8.22 28.68 16.37
CA LEU A 393 8.39 28.76 17.83
C LEU A 393 9.05 27.50 18.41
N ARG A 394 8.68 26.30 17.94
CA ARG A 394 9.33 25.05 18.36
C ARG A 394 10.79 24.98 17.94
N ASP A 395 11.09 25.32 16.69
CA ASP A 395 12.44 25.28 16.15
C ASP A 395 13.33 26.28 16.90
N ARG A 396 12.81 27.47 17.21
CA ARG A 396 13.46 28.47 18.04
C ARG A 396 13.68 27.99 19.47
N ALA A 397 12.66 27.43 20.13
CA ALA A 397 12.80 26.89 21.48
C ALA A 397 13.83 25.77 21.55
N ARG A 398 13.90 24.92 20.51
CA ARG A 398 14.92 23.88 20.40
C ARG A 398 16.33 24.44 20.19
N TYR A 399 16.45 25.53 19.44
CA TYR A 399 17.73 26.19 19.17
C TYR A 399 18.27 26.95 20.40
N GLU A 400 17.41 27.71 21.08
CA GLU A 400 17.76 28.55 22.24
C GLU A 400 17.83 27.74 23.55
N GLY A 401 17.17 26.58 23.61
CA GLY A 401 17.23 25.68 24.76
C GLY A 401 16.72 26.34 26.04
N ALA A 402 17.54 26.36 27.09
CA ALA A 402 17.19 26.94 28.39
C ALA A 402 17.03 28.47 28.38
N GLU A 403 17.55 29.16 27.36
CA GLU A 403 17.43 30.61 27.20
C GLU A 403 16.14 31.01 26.48
N PHE A 404 15.38 30.04 25.96
CA PHE A 404 14.15 30.32 25.25
C PHE A 404 13.14 31.01 26.16
N ALA A 405 12.68 32.18 25.74
CA ALA A 405 11.58 32.89 26.37
C ALA A 405 10.55 33.28 25.31
N LEU A 406 9.27 33.02 25.61
CA LEU A 406 8.16 33.44 24.76
C LEU A 406 7.91 34.96 24.92
N THR A 407 8.73 35.76 24.26
CA THR A 407 8.62 37.22 24.27
C THR A 407 7.63 37.72 23.20
N PRO A 408 7.07 38.95 23.35
CA PRO A 408 6.28 39.57 22.30
C PRO A 408 7.01 39.66 20.96
N GLU A 409 8.33 39.86 20.98
CA GLU A 409 9.17 39.89 19.78
C GLU A 409 9.23 38.51 19.09
N ALA A 410 9.43 37.43 19.85
CA ALA A 410 9.44 36.08 19.30
C ALA A 410 8.09 35.72 18.64
N LEU A 411 6.98 36.14 19.26
CA LEU A 411 5.64 35.96 18.69
C LEU A 411 5.43 36.77 17.41
N GLN A 412 5.85 38.03 17.37
CA GLN A 412 5.76 38.87 16.16
C GLN A 412 6.61 38.31 15.02
N GLN A 413 7.83 37.85 15.30
CA GLN A 413 8.71 37.22 14.31
C GLN A 413 8.10 35.93 13.75
N ALA A 414 7.48 35.11 14.60
CA ALA A 414 6.81 33.87 14.17
C ALA A 414 5.62 34.16 13.23
N VAL A 415 4.80 35.16 13.56
CA VAL A 415 3.65 35.56 12.73
C VAL A 415 4.10 36.21 11.42
N ALA A 416 5.13 37.06 11.46
CA ALA A 416 5.71 37.65 10.25
C ALA A 416 6.28 36.59 9.30
N PHE A 417 6.95 35.57 9.85
CA PHE A 417 7.45 34.43 9.08
C PHE A 417 6.30 33.67 8.39
N ALA A 418 5.22 33.37 9.13
CA ALA A 418 4.05 32.71 8.57
C ALA A 418 3.34 33.54 7.49
N GLY A 419 3.22 34.86 7.70
CA GLY A 419 2.64 35.79 6.73
C GLY A 419 3.42 35.83 5.41
N ALA A 420 4.75 35.87 5.46
CA ALA A 420 5.60 35.85 4.27
C ALA A 420 5.44 34.56 3.44
N ALA A 421 5.33 33.42 4.12
CA ALA A 421 5.14 32.12 3.48
C ALA A 421 3.72 31.94 2.92
N ALA A 422 2.70 32.50 3.57
CA ALA A 422 1.33 32.51 3.05
C ALA A 422 1.24 33.26 1.71
N VAL A 423 1.87 34.43 1.61
CA VAL A 423 1.94 35.22 0.36
C VAL A 423 2.67 34.45 -0.75
N ALA A 424 3.78 33.79 -0.44
CA ALA A 424 4.52 32.98 -1.42
C ALA A 424 3.72 31.77 -1.93
N SER A 425 2.85 31.19 -1.10
CA SER A 425 2.01 30.06 -1.48
C SER A 425 0.82 30.45 -2.39
N ASP A 426 0.30 31.66 -2.23
CA ASP A 426 -0.83 32.16 -3.04
C ASP A 426 -0.36 32.54 -4.46
N ASP A 427 0.88 33.02 -4.60
CA ASP A 427 1.50 33.35 -5.89
C ASP A 427 1.89 32.10 -6.71
N GLN A 428 1.99 30.92 -6.07
CA GLN A 428 2.23 29.62 -6.72
C GLN A 428 0.94 28.90 -7.14
N ARG A 429 -0.25 29.40 -6.79
CA ARG A 429 -1.51 28.86 -7.32
C ARG A 429 -1.57 29.16 -8.82
N PRO A 430 -1.74 28.16 -9.70
CA PRO A 430 -1.90 28.43 -11.12
C PRO A 430 -3.12 29.33 -11.30
N ARG A 431 -2.91 30.56 -11.81
CA ARG A 431 -4.01 31.42 -12.22
C ARG A 431 -4.82 30.64 -13.25
N ALA A 432 -6.07 30.33 -12.90
CA ALA A 432 -7.01 29.73 -13.84
C ALA A 432 -7.04 30.61 -15.10
N VAL A 433 -6.56 30.07 -16.22
CA VAL A 433 -6.73 30.71 -17.52
C VAL A 433 -8.23 30.60 -17.81
N ALA A 434 -8.90 31.75 -17.84
CA ALA A 434 -10.33 31.89 -18.13
C ALA A 434 -10.70 31.37 -19.52
#